data_AF-A0A0N4VXI7-F1
#
_entry.id   AF-A0A0N4VXI7-F1
#
_cell.length_a   1.000
_cell.length_b   1.000
_cell.length_c   1.000
_cell.angle_alpha   90.00
_cell.angle_beta   90.00
_cell.angle_gamma   90.00
#
_symmetry.space_group_name_H-M   'P 1'
#
loop_
_entity.id
_entity.type
_entity.pdbx_description
1 polymer ?
#
loop_
_entity_poly.entity_id
_entity_poly.type
_entity_poly.pdbx_seq_one_letter_code
_entity_poly.pdbx_strand_id
1 'polypeptide(L)'
;MSFTTKILTVKDGNKTLLSWNYGDDWRHIESVENAENHLRDFDDFLVTLDAQGDRCEMVKRLTLIEQNFSKLRKKEVERSRIAEEDQRRRDTIKVVEKGQILANRRQERERRKTQEISLLRPNSNDDFSSQTLPRKMDRAERSKTTTVGDSVVVGGPSTVVASSANSSHISAVDVDMRKTPSFTTRRGNSVSRNSTSRWEDLGAIDMRGFVDRKQDLQSGSKRATIRSWKNYYTILCGQLMCFFKDESSFYENIAAAPPVYIYGARCEPFPEYVKRKHAFRLATQDGAEYIFACSD
;
A
#
# COMPACT_ATOMS: atom_id res chain seq x y z
N MET A 1 -13.48 -51.64 39.39
CA MET A 1 -12.39 -50.64 39.22
C MET A 1 -13.05 -49.28 39.09
N SER A 2 -13.02 -48.44 40.13
CA SER A 2 -13.55 -47.08 40.05
C SER A 2 -12.57 -46.18 39.29
N PHE A 3 -13.06 -45.54 38.24
CA PHE A 3 -12.31 -44.52 37.51
C PHE A 3 -12.69 -43.15 38.06
N THR A 4 -11.77 -42.48 38.74
CA THR A 4 -11.97 -41.11 39.21
C THR A 4 -11.52 -40.16 38.11
N THR A 5 -12.44 -39.42 37.49
CA THR A 5 -12.10 -38.32 36.57
C THR A 5 -12.09 -37.01 37.37
N LYS A 6 -10.95 -36.32 37.35
CA LYS A 6 -10.76 -35.01 37.97
C LYS A 6 -10.79 -33.95 36.89
N ILE A 7 -11.76 -33.04 36.94
CA ILE A 7 -11.81 -31.88 36.04
C ILE A 7 -11.40 -30.65 36.85
N LEU A 8 -10.37 -29.96 36.37
CA LEU A 8 -9.90 -28.71 36.95
C LEU A 8 -10.72 -27.57 36.36
N THR A 9 -11.52 -26.91 37.19
CA THR A 9 -12.23 -25.69 36.77
C THR A 9 -11.55 -24.47 37.39
N VAL A 10 -11.36 -23.42 36.58
CA VAL A 10 -10.79 -22.15 37.03
C VAL A 10 -11.84 -21.07 36.84
N LYS A 11 -12.33 -20.52 37.94
CA LYS A 11 -13.21 -19.34 37.94
C LYS A 11 -12.62 -18.34 38.93
N ASP A 12 -12.41 -17.11 38.46
CA ASP A 12 -11.92 -15.98 39.26
C ASP A 12 -10.60 -16.25 40.01
N GLY A 13 -9.63 -16.90 39.34
CA GLY A 13 -8.30 -17.15 39.89
C GLY A 13 -8.21 -18.29 40.92
N ASN A 14 -9.35 -18.82 41.37
CA ASN A 14 -9.39 -19.97 42.26
C ASN A 14 -9.51 -21.28 41.47
N LYS A 15 -8.57 -22.21 41.72
CA LYS A 15 -8.57 -23.55 41.14
C LYS A 15 -9.38 -24.48 42.05
N THR A 16 -10.55 -24.91 41.61
CA THR A 16 -11.34 -25.93 42.28
C THR A 16 -11.20 -27.27 41.56
N LEU A 17 -10.81 -28.30 42.32
CA LEU A 17 -10.71 -29.68 41.87
C LEU A 17 -12.04 -30.37 42.16
N LEU A 18 -12.86 -30.55 41.13
CA LEU A 18 -14.07 -31.35 41.25
C LEU A 18 -13.69 -32.81 41.01
N SER A 19 -13.77 -33.61 42.08
CA SER A 19 -13.54 -35.06 42.03
C SER A 19 -14.89 -35.75 41.95
N TRP A 20 -15.22 -36.28 40.77
CA TRP A 20 -16.42 -37.11 40.61
C TRP A 20 -16.04 -38.57 40.84
N ASN A 21 -16.59 -39.17 41.89
CA ASN A 21 -16.52 -40.61 42.10
C ASN A 21 -17.59 -41.25 41.19
N TYR A 22 -17.14 -41.99 40.17
CA TYR A 22 -17.98 -42.94 39.42
C TYR A 22 -18.34 -44.13 40.33
N GLY A 23 -19.11 -43.87 41.38
CA GLY A 23 -19.70 -44.86 42.27
C GLY A 23 -21.18 -45.11 41.98
N ASP A 24 -21.90 -44.09 41.50
CA ASP A 24 -23.27 -44.25 41.03
C ASP A 24 -23.25 -44.76 39.58
N ASP A 25 -23.54 -46.05 39.43
CA ASP A 25 -23.87 -46.63 38.13
C ASP A 25 -25.18 -45.97 37.70
N TRP A 26 -25.15 -45.07 36.72
CA TRP A 26 -26.32 -44.36 36.16
C TRP A 26 -27.43 -45.30 35.64
N ARG A 27 -27.15 -46.61 35.63
CA ARG A 27 -28.09 -47.70 35.33
C ARG A 27 -28.86 -48.17 36.57
N HIS A 28 -28.48 -47.76 37.76
CA HIS A 28 -29.15 -48.09 39.00
C HIS A 28 -30.23 -47.05 39.30
N ILE A 29 -31.49 -47.46 39.10
CA ILE A 29 -32.67 -46.65 39.42
C ILE A 29 -33.29 -47.26 40.67
N GLU A 30 -33.12 -46.59 41.82
CA GLU A 30 -33.66 -47.05 43.09
C GLU A 30 -35.16 -46.74 43.25
N SER A 31 -35.68 -45.75 42.50
CA SER A 31 -37.09 -45.31 42.53
C SER A 31 -37.46 -44.58 41.24
N VAL A 32 -38.76 -44.52 40.94
CA VAL A 32 -39.30 -43.73 39.82
C VAL A 32 -38.89 -42.25 39.94
N GLU A 33 -38.92 -41.70 41.14
CA GLU A 33 -38.51 -40.32 41.42
C GLU A 33 -37.01 -40.10 41.12
N ASN A 34 -36.17 -41.10 41.38
CA ASN A 34 -34.75 -41.04 41.07
C ASN A 34 -34.50 -41.04 39.55
N ALA A 35 -35.25 -41.85 38.79
CA ALA A 35 -35.19 -41.82 37.33
C ALA A 35 -35.64 -40.48 36.74
N GLU A 36 -36.72 -39.90 37.29
CA GLU A 36 -37.23 -38.59 36.86
C GLU A 36 -36.23 -37.45 37.17
N ASN A 37 -35.50 -37.55 38.28
CA ASN A 37 -34.43 -36.59 38.61
C ASN A 37 -33.23 -36.75 37.66
N HIS A 38 -32.80 -37.98 37.35
CA HIS A 38 -31.75 -38.20 36.37
C HIS A 38 -32.12 -37.71 34.96
N LEU A 39 -33.39 -37.88 34.56
CA LEU A 39 -33.89 -37.34 33.28
C LEU A 39 -33.80 -35.81 33.26
N ARG A 40 -34.21 -35.13 34.34
CA ARG A 40 -34.09 -33.68 34.46
C ARG A 40 -32.64 -33.20 34.45
N ASP A 41 -31.75 -33.88 35.17
CA ASP A 41 -30.33 -33.55 35.17
C ASP A 41 -29.70 -33.70 33.78
N PHE A 42 -30.13 -34.72 33.01
CA PHE A 42 -29.71 -34.90 31.63
C PHE A 42 -30.22 -33.79 30.71
N ASP A 43 -31.49 -33.40 30.86
CA ASP A 43 -32.07 -32.28 30.09
C ASP A 43 -31.34 -30.97 30.41
N ASP A 44 -31.09 -30.68 31.68
CA ASP A 44 -30.32 -29.51 32.14
C ASP A 44 -28.87 -29.53 31.62
N PHE A 45 -28.26 -30.71 31.57
CA PHE A 45 -26.94 -30.89 30.97
C PHE A 45 -26.94 -30.60 29.47
N LEU A 46 -27.94 -31.08 28.73
CA LEU A 46 -28.08 -30.84 27.29
C LEU A 46 -28.29 -29.35 27.00
N VAL A 47 -29.14 -28.67 27.79
CA VAL A 47 -29.33 -27.21 27.69
C VAL A 47 -28.02 -26.46 27.96
N THR A 48 -27.28 -26.88 28.99
CA THR A 48 -25.99 -26.27 29.32
C THR A 48 -24.97 -26.48 28.21
N LEU A 49 -24.94 -27.66 27.60
CA LEU A 49 -24.06 -28.03 26.50
C LEU A 49 -24.40 -27.23 25.23
N ASP A 50 -25.69 -27.06 24.92
CA ASP A 50 -26.15 -26.23 23.82
C ASP A 50 -25.74 -24.76 24.01
N ALA A 51 -25.88 -24.23 25.22
CA ALA A 51 -25.39 -22.90 25.59
C ALA A 51 -23.86 -22.74 25.49
N GLN A 52 -23.08 -23.83 25.36
CA GLN A 52 -21.65 -23.78 25.07
C GLN A 52 -21.32 -23.62 23.59
N GLY A 53 -22.28 -23.83 22.70
CA GLY A 53 -22.08 -23.79 21.24
C GLY A 53 -21.38 -22.51 20.79
N ASP A 54 -21.90 -21.36 21.21
CA ASP A 54 -21.37 -20.03 20.85
C ASP A 54 -19.93 -19.82 21.34
N ARG A 55 -19.60 -20.30 22.55
CA ARG A 55 -18.24 -20.21 23.09
C ARG A 55 -17.26 -21.05 22.27
N CYS A 56 -17.68 -22.25 21.86
CA CYS A 56 -16.88 -23.12 21.01
C CYS A 56 -16.70 -22.53 19.61
N GLU A 57 -17.75 -21.95 19.03
CA GLU A 57 -17.69 -21.30 17.73
C GLU A 57 -16.81 -20.04 17.75
N MET A 58 -16.89 -19.23 18.81
CA MET A 58 -16.01 -18.08 19.00
C MET A 58 -14.53 -18.48 19.01
N VAL A 59 -14.19 -19.54 19.75
CA VAL A 59 -12.80 -20.06 19.81
C VAL A 59 -12.35 -20.58 18.43
N LYS A 60 -13.22 -21.28 17.70
CA LYS A 60 -12.93 -21.72 16.32
C LYS A 60 -12.68 -20.52 15.39
N ARG A 61 -13.51 -19.47 15.49
CA ARG A 61 -13.37 -18.25 14.70
C ARG A 61 -12.06 -17.52 15.00
N LEU A 62 -11.72 -17.36 16.28
CA LEU A 62 -10.46 -16.75 16.71
C LEU A 62 -9.26 -17.52 16.14
N THR A 63 -9.28 -18.85 16.22
CA THR A 63 -8.24 -19.73 15.67
C THR A 63 -8.08 -19.53 14.16
N LEU A 64 -9.20 -19.42 13.42
CA LEU A 64 -9.16 -19.21 11.97
C LEU A 64 -8.56 -17.84 11.61
N ILE A 65 -8.87 -16.82 12.40
CA ILE A 65 -8.29 -15.47 12.25
C ILE A 65 -6.77 -15.52 12.45
N GLU A 66 -6.28 -16.17 13.51
CA GLU A 66 -4.85 -16.33 13.77
C GLU A 66 -4.13 -17.07 12.63
N GLN A 67 -4.73 -18.15 12.11
CA GLN A 67 -4.19 -18.87 10.96
C GLN A 67 -4.10 -17.99 9.71
N ASN A 68 -5.12 -17.16 9.45
CA ASN A 68 -5.11 -16.23 8.32
C ASN A 68 -4.02 -15.16 8.47
N PHE A 69 -3.87 -14.57 9.66
CA PHE A 69 -2.78 -13.62 9.93
C PHE A 69 -1.40 -14.24 9.77
N SER A 70 -1.22 -15.48 10.25
CA SER A 70 0.04 -16.21 10.11
C SER A 70 0.38 -16.47 8.64
N LYS A 71 -0.60 -16.86 7.82
CA LYS A 71 -0.43 -17.02 6.37
C LYS A 71 -0.07 -15.70 5.68
N LEU A 72 -0.72 -14.60 6.06
CA LEU A 72 -0.48 -13.28 5.47
C LEU A 72 0.94 -12.79 5.77
N ARG A 73 1.41 -12.94 7.02
CA ARG A 73 2.79 -12.60 7.41
C ARG A 73 3.82 -13.40 6.63
N LYS A 74 3.63 -14.73 6.50
CA LYS A 74 4.53 -15.58 5.69
C LYS A 74 4.62 -15.11 4.24
N LYS A 75 3.49 -14.75 3.64
CA LYS A 75 3.42 -14.26 2.26
C LYS A 75 4.12 -12.91 2.09
N GLU A 76 4.02 -12.03 3.08
CA GLU A 76 4.69 -10.72 3.06
C GLU A 76 6.20 -10.85 3.19
N VAL A 77 6.67 -11.72 4.08
CA VAL A 77 8.10 -12.04 4.23
C VAL A 77 8.66 -12.62 2.94
N GLU A 78 7.95 -13.55 2.30
CA GLU A 78 8.39 -14.13 1.02
C GLU A 78 8.44 -13.07 -0.09
N ARG A 79 7.46 -12.17 -0.14
CA ARG A 79 7.46 -11.04 -1.09
C ARG A 79 8.67 -10.13 -0.87
N SER A 80 8.99 -9.81 0.39
CA SER A 80 10.15 -8.98 0.73
C SER A 80 11.47 -9.66 0.32
N ARG A 81 11.58 -10.98 0.56
CA ARG A 81 12.74 -11.78 0.16
C ARG A 81 12.97 -11.75 -1.35
N ILE A 82 11.91 -11.92 -2.14
CA ILE A 82 11.98 -11.86 -3.61
C ILE A 82 12.41 -10.47 -4.08
N ALA A 83 11.86 -9.41 -3.48
CA ALA A 83 12.22 -8.04 -3.84
C ALA A 83 13.68 -7.70 -3.52
N GLU A 84 14.18 -8.17 -2.37
CA GLU A 84 15.58 -8.01 -1.97
C GLU A 84 16.53 -8.77 -2.91
N GLU A 85 16.19 -10.00 -3.27
CA GLU A 85 16.98 -10.79 -4.21
C GLU A 85 17.04 -10.13 -5.60
N ASP A 86 15.91 -9.63 -6.11
CA ASP A 86 15.86 -8.91 -7.38
C ASP A 86 16.67 -7.62 -7.37
N GLN A 87 16.62 -6.88 -6.25
CA GLN A 87 17.45 -5.70 -6.06
C GLN A 87 18.95 -6.06 -6.05
N ARG A 88 19.33 -7.14 -5.36
CA ARG A 88 20.72 -7.64 -5.33
C ARG A 88 21.21 -8.04 -6.72
N ARG A 89 20.35 -8.65 -7.55
CA ARG A 89 20.67 -8.98 -8.95
C ARG A 89 20.91 -7.73 -9.77
N ARG A 90 20.04 -6.72 -9.66
CA ARG A 90 20.20 -5.44 -10.36
C ARG A 90 21.50 -4.72 -9.96
N ASP A 91 21.84 -4.71 -8.68
CA ASP A 91 23.07 -4.05 -8.23
C ASP A 91 24.33 -4.82 -8.65
N THR A 92 24.28 -6.16 -8.69
CA THR A 92 25.35 -6.99 -9.25
C THR A 92 25.60 -6.66 -10.73
N ILE A 93 24.52 -6.54 -11.53
CA ILE A 93 24.61 -6.19 -12.95
C ILE A 93 25.29 -4.83 -13.14
N LYS A 94 24.89 -3.80 -12.38
CA LYS A 94 25.51 -2.47 -12.44
C LYS A 94 27.00 -2.48 -12.12
N VAL A 95 27.43 -3.30 -11.15
CA VAL A 95 28.85 -3.42 -10.78
C VAL A 95 29.65 -4.03 -11.92
N VAL A 96 29.14 -5.11 -12.53
CA VAL A 96 29.79 -5.77 -13.67
C VAL A 96 29.91 -4.81 -14.85
N GLU A 97 28.81 -4.14 -15.23
CA GLU A 97 28.78 -3.19 -16.34
C GLU A 97 29.75 -2.03 -16.13
N LYS A 98 29.78 -1.44 -14.93
CA LYS A 98 30.74 -0.39 -14.56
C LYS A 98 32.19 -0.89 -14.67
N GLY A 99 32.46 -2.12 -14.24
CA GLY A 99 33.77 -2.75 -14.37
C GLY A 99 34.18 -2.90 -15.83
N GLN A 100 33.27 -3.31 -16.69
CA GLN A 100 33.48 -3.51 -18.12
C GLN A 100 33.78 -2.17 -18.84
N ILE A 101 33.06 -1.10 -18.48
CA ILE A 101 33.34 0.27 -18.97
C ILE A 101 34.74 0.74 -18.56
N LEU A 102 35.13 0.51 -17.30
CA LEU A 102 36.46 0.89 -16.80
C LEU A 102 37.57 0.11 -17.49
N ALA A 103 37.37 -1.18 -17.75
CA ALA A 103 38.29 -2.01 -18.50
C ALA A 103 38.45 -1.52 -19.95
N ASN A 104 37.34 -1.20 -20.62
CA ASN A 104 37.35 -0.64 -21.97
C ASN A 104 38.09 0.73 -22.00
N ARG A 105 37.80 1.65 -21.07
CA ARG A 105 38.56 2.93 -20.94
C ARG A 105 40.05 2.74 -20.65
N ARG A 106 40.44 1.66 -19.98
CA ARG A 106 41.86 1.34 -19.76
C ARG A 106 42.51 0.86 -21.06
N GLN A 107 41.86 -0.06 -21.77
CA GLN A 107 42.35 -0.58 -23.05
C GLN A 107 42.45 0.52 -24.12
N GLU A 108 41.47 1.42 -24.17
CA GLU A 108 41.48 2.59 -25.08
C GLU A 108 42.65 3.53 -24.79
N ARG A 109 42.97 3.79 -23.50
CA ARG A 109 44.15 4.58 -23.13
C ARG A 109 45.46 3.90 -23.55
N GLU A 110 45.55 2.58 -23.41
CA GLU A 110 46.72 1.83 -23.86
C GLU A 110 46.84 1.85 -25.39
N ARG A 111 45.72 1.74 -26.13
CA ARG A 111 45.69 1.93 -27.60
C ARG A 111 46.17 3.33 -28.02
N ARG A 112 45.75 4.38 -27.31
CA ARG A 112 46.21 5.75 -27.61
C ARG A 112 47.69 5.93 -27.36
N LYS A 113 48.22 5.39 -26.25
CA LYS A 113 49.66 5.40 -25.98
C LYS A 113 50.45 4.66 -27.07
N THR A 114 49.98 3.50 -27.52
CA THR A 114 50.70 2.76 -28.58
C THR A 114 50.62 3.44 -29.94
N GLN A 115 49.52 4.15 -30.25
CA GLN A 115 49.43 5.00 -31.44
C GLN A 115 50.32 6.25 -31.35
N GLU A 116 50.40 6.89 -30.18
CA GLU A 116 51.33 8.01 -29.94
C GLU A 116 52.79 7.55 -30.01
N ILE A 117 53.15 6.41 -29.41
CA ILE A 117 54.50 5.82 -29.51
C ILE A 117 54.86 5.48 -30.97
N SER A 118 53.89 5.07 -31.79
CA SER A 118 54.10 4.82 -33.22
C SER A 118 54.33 6.10 -34.03
N LEU A 119 53.80 7.25 -33.59
CA LEU A 119 54.02 8.57 -34.20
C LEU A 119 55.30 9.27 -33.68
N LEU A 120 55.83 8.82 -32.53
CA LEU A 120 57.07 9.32 -31.92
C LEU A 120 58.29 8.42 -32.20
N ARG A 121 58.21 7.48 -33.14
CA ARG A 121 59.38 6.71 -33.56
C ARG A 121 60.37 7.68 -34.23
N PRO A 122 61.60 7.86 -33.71
CA PRO A 122 62.55 8.76 -34.31
C PRO A 122 63.01 8.14 -35.63
N ASN A 123 62.50 8.67 -36.74
CA ASN A 123 63.12 8.45 -38.04
C ASN A 123 64.18 9.53 -38.17
N SER A 124 65.43 9.15 -37.93
CA SER A 124 66.60 9.97 -38.23
C SER A 124 66.65 10.21 -39.73
N ASN A 125 66.23 11.40 -40.18
CA ASN A 125 67.01 12.31 -41.01
C ASN A 125 66.11 13.34 -41.71
N ASP A 126 66.57 14.59 -41.55
CA ASP A 126 66.40 15.78 -42.38
C ASP A 126 65.06 16.54 -42.40
N ASP A 127 65.12 17.71 -41.77
CA ASP A 127 64.70 19.03 -42.25
C ASP A 127 63.52 19.09 -43.23
N PHE A 128 62.42 19.70 -42.80
CA PHE A 128 61.88 20.95 -43.36
C PHE A 128 60.58 21.36 -42.63
N SER A 129 60.54 22.63 -42.17
CA SER A 129 59.40 23.58 -42.10
C SER A 129 57.97 23.00 -42.08
N SER A 130 57.03 23.40 -41.22
CA SER A 130 56.76 24.77 -40.77
C SER A 130 55.48 24.81 -39.91
N GLN A 131 55.47 25.77 -38.98
CA GLN A 131 54.32 26.48 -38.43
C GLN A 131 53.31 25.75 -37.54
N THR A 132 53.27 26.15 -36.26
CA THR A 132 52.12 26.88 -35.69
C THR A 132 52.53 27.49 -34.35
N LEU A 133 52.27 28.78 -34.14
CA LEU A 133 51.97 29.37 -32.83
C LEU A 133 51.59 30.85 -33.01
N PRO A 134 50.38 31.26 -32.59
CA PRO A 134 50.20 32.57 -32.00
C PRO A 134 50.11 32.45 -30.48
N ARG A 135 50.89 33.33 -29.86
CA ARG A 135 51.03 33.60 -28.44
C ARG A 135 49.68 33.87 -27.75
N LYS A 136 49.55 33.45 -26.50
CA LYS A 136 48.88 34.25 -25.46
C LYS A 136 49.70 34.23 -24.17
N MET A 137 49.98 35.46 -23.71
CA MET A 137 50.69 35.80 -22.49
C MET A 137 49.84 35.54 -21.24
N ASP A 138 50.56 35.39 -20.12
CA ASP A 138 50.15 35.09 -18.75
C ASP A 138 48.99 35.92 -18.17
N ARG A 139 48.24 35.30 -17.24
CA ARG A 139 47.89 35.94 -15.94
C ARG A 139 47.38 34.94 -14.87
N ALA A 140 48.26 34.70 -13.90
CA ALA A 140 48.08 34.54 -12.44
C ALA A 140 46.90 33.72 -11.86
N GLU A 141 47.27 32.67 -11.10
CA GLU A 141 46.51 32.17 -9.96
C GLU A 141 46.35 33.25 -8.87
N ARG A 142 45.18 33.33 -8.20
CA ARG A 142 45.12 33.57 -6.75
C ARG A 142 43.74 33.29 -6.09
N SER A 143 43.78 32.34 -5.14
CA SER A 143 43.12 32.33 -3.81
C SER A 143 41.58 32.31 -3.62
N LYS A 144 41.14 31.20 -2.99
CA LYS A 144 40.64 31.07 -1.59
C LYS A 144 39.33 31.79 -1.15
N THR A 145 38.49 30.98 -0.47
CA THR A 145 37.64 31.26 0.72
C THR A 145 36.17 31.74 0.56
N THR A 146 35.27 30.90 1.13
CA THR A 146 34.09 31.18 2.01
C THR A 146 32.81 31.92 1.55
N THR A 147 31.69 31.25 1.89
CA THR A 147 30.42 31.72 2.51
C THR A 147 29.36 32.52 1.72
N VAL A 148 28.17 31.89 1.67
CA VAL A 148 26.79 32.39 1.98
C VAL A 148 26.18 33.54 1.14
N GLY A 149 24.93 33.30 0.69
CA GLY A 149 23.93 34.30 0.27
C GLY A 149 23.52 34.12 -1.20
N ASP A 150 22.44 33.40 -1.50
CA ASP A 150 21.04 33.84 -1.56
C ASP A 150 20.62 34.34 -2.98
N SER A 151 19.35 34.06 -3.29
CA SER A 151 18.54 34.57 -4.41
C SER A 151 18.60 33.86 -5.79
N VAL A 152 17.66 32.93 -5.96
CA VAL A 152 16.57 32.90 -6.98
C VAL A 152 16.94 33.32 -8.41
N VAL A 153 16.77 32.40 -9.39
CA VAL A 153 15.91 32.62 -10.57
C VAL A 153 15.54 31.30 -11.27
N VAL A 154 14.27 31.30 -11.69
CA VAL A 154 13.47 30.29 -12.37
C VAL A 154 13.80 30.24 -13.87
N GLY A 155 13.63 29.10 -14.52
CA GLY A 155 13.46 29.04 -15.98
C GLY A 155 13.52 27.63 -16.56
N GLY A 156 12.36 26.98 -16.74
CA GLY A 156 12.24 25.67 -17.39
C GLY A 156 12.47 25.71 -18.92
N PRO A 157 12.62 24.54 -19.59
CA PRO A 157 12.71 24.51 -21.03
C PRO A 157 11.31 24.58 -21.67
N SER A 158 11.14 25.59 -22.51
CA SER A 158 9.99 25.81 -23.36
C SER A 158 9.91 24.77 -24.48
N THR A 159 8.70 24.29 -24.73
CA THR A 159 8.31 23.42 -25.84
C THR A 159 8.39 24.17 -27.16
N VAL A 160 9.14 23.64 -28.13
CA VAL A 160 8.99 24.02 -29.55
C VAL A 160 8.32 22.88 -30.31
N VAL A 161 7.14 23.21 -30.85
CA VAL A 161 6.39 22.45 -31.85
C VAL A 161 6.88 22.86 -33.23
N ALA A 162 7.17 21.89 -34.10
CA ALA A 162 7.26 22.11 -35.54
C ALA A 162 6.79 20.86 -36.27
N SER A 163 5.91 21.08 -37.23
CA SER A 163 5.19 20.10 -38.02
C SER A 163 5.82 19.93 -39.40
N SER A 164 5.57 18.75 -39.98
CA SER A 164 5.37 18.45 -41.41
C SER A 164 6.53 17.89 -42.25
N ALA A 165 6.34 16.60 -42.58
CA ALA A 165 6.31 15.96 -43.90
C ALA A 165 7.61 15.77 -44.71
N ASN A 166 8.03 14.51 -44.88
CA ASN A 166 7.80 13.77 -46.13
C ASN A 166 8.16 12.26 -46.03
N SER A 167 7.47 11.50 -46.89
CA SER A 167 7.25 10.05 -46.97
C SER A 167 8.46 9.21 -47.42
N SER A 168 8.54 7.96 -46.94
CA SER A 168 8.68 6.79 -47.83
C SER A 168 8.38 5.45 -47.13
N HIS A 169 7.39 4.76 -47.71
CA HIS A 169 6.88 3.40 -47.55
C HIS A 169 7.88 2.27 -47.18
N ILE A 170 7.52 1.42 -46.20
CA ILE A 170 7.71 -0.05 -46.23
C ILE A 170 6.51 -0.71 -45.51
N SER A 171 5.99 -1.76 -46.13
CA SER A 171 4.76 -2.48 -45.81
C SER A 171 4.92 -3.53 -44.69
N ALA A 172 3.82 -3.69 -43.93
CA ALA A 172 3.27 -4.92 -43.35
C ALA A 172 4.13 -5.76 -42.38
N VAL A 173 3.84 -5.60 -41.07
CA VAL A 173 3.47 -6.73 -40.20
C VAL A 173 2.40 -6.25 -39.21
N ASP A 174 1.28 -6.96 -39.16
CA ASP A 174 0.19 -6.73 -38.21
C ASP A 174 0.68 -7.13 -36.81
N VAL A 175 0.84 -6.15 -35.91
CA VAL A 175 1.17 -6.41 -34.52
C VAL A 175 0.19 -5.62 -33.65
N ASP A 176 -0.84 -6.32 -33.20
CA ASP A 176 -1.79 -5.89 -32.18
C ASP A 176 -1.02 -5.42 -30.94
N MET A 177 -0.82 -4.10 -30.80
CA MET A 177 -0.19 -3.51 -29.63
C MET A 177 -1.17 -3.53 -28.47
N ARG A 178 -1.25 -4.68 -27.81
CA ARG A 178 -1.85 -4.86 -26.49
C ARG A 178 -1.29 -3.79 -25.55
N LYS A 179 -2.20 -2.94 -25.05
CA LYS A 179 -1.98 -1.95 -23.99
C LYS A 179 -1.05 -2.51 -22.91
N THR A 180 0.01 -1.77 -22.59
CA THR A 180 0.92 -2.06 -21.49
C THR A 180 0.12 -2.41 -20.23
N PRO A 181 0.36 -3.57 -19.59
CA PRO A 181 -0.29 -3.86 -18.32
C PRO A 181 0.24 -2.88 -17.28
N SER A 182 -0.63 -1.96 -16.88
CA SER A 182 -0.44 -1.07 -15.74
C SER A 182 0.14 -1.85 -14.57
N PHE A 183 1.25 -1.36 -14.03
CA PHE A 183 1.79 -1.75 -12.73
C PHE A 183 0.71 -1.51 -11.67
N THR A 184 -0.13 -2.52 -11.43
CA THR A 184 -1.18 -2.50 -10.42
C THR A 184 -0.91 -3.63 -9.44
N THR A 185 -0.34 -3.27 -8.30
CA THR A 185 -0.29 -4.16 -7.15
C THR A 185 -1.72 -4.28 -6.60
N ARG A 186 -2.51 -5.19 -7.16
CA ARG A 186 -3.81 -5.60 -6.60
C ARG A 186 -3.90 -7.12 -6.57
N ARG A 187 -3.86 -7.70 -5.36
CA ARG A 187 -4.66 -8.87 -4.95
C ARG A 187 -4.94 -8.78 -3.45
N GLY A 188 -6.08 -8.20 -3.11
CA GLY A 188 -6.78 -8.39 -1.84
C GLY A 188 -8.16 -8.98 -2.15
N ASN A 189 -8.61 -9.90 -1.31
CA ASN A 189 -9.76 -10.79 -1.53
C ASN A 189 -11.05 -10.08 -1.93
N SER A 190 -11.65 -10.53 -3.04
CA SER A 190 -13.04 -10.23 -3.42
C SER A 190 -13.98 -10.75 -2.34
N VAL A 191 -14.67 -9.85 -1.63
CA VAL A 191 -15.80 -10.22 -0.77
C VAL A 191 -16.98 -10.56 -1.67
N SER A 192 -17.59 -11.72 -1.44
CA SER A 192 -18.64 -12.32 -2.28
C SER A 192 -19.84 -11.39 -2.49
N ARG A 193 -20.37 -11.39 -3.72
CA ARG A 193 -21.24 -10.39 -4.35
C ARG A 193 -22.74 -10.44 -4.00
N ASN A 194 -23.16 -11.24 -3.02
CA ASN A 194 -24.58 -11.34 -2.66
C ASN A 194 -24.77 -11.13 -1.16
N SER A 195 -25.08 -9.90 -0.75
CA SER A 195 -26.01 -9.62 0.34
C SER A 195 -26.15 -8.11 0.51
N THR A 196 -27.28 -7.57 0.07
CA THR A 196 -27.78 -6.23 0.43
C THR A 196 -28.10 -6.10 1.93
N SER A 197 -27.89 -7.15 2.73
CA SER A 197 -28.21 -7.23 4.16
C SER A 197 -26.98 -7.16 5.09
N ARG A 198 -25.79 -6.77 4.59
CA ARG A 198 -24.53 -6.79 5.36
C ARG A 198 -24.15 -5.51 6.09
N TRP A 199 -24.96 -4.45 6.00
CA TRP A 199 -24.59 -3.17 6.63
C TRP A 199 -24.75 -3.22 8.16
N GLU A 200 -25.67 -4.02 8.69
CA GLU A 200 -25.83 -4.25 10.15
C GLU A 200 -24.65 -5.04 10.73
N ASP A 201 -24.07 -5.96 9.95
CA ASP A 201 -22.89 -6.76 10.34
C ASP A 201 -21.58 -5.95 10.36
N LEU A 202 -21.53 -4.84 9.61
CA LEU A 202 -20.35 -3.97 9.49
C LEU A 202 -20.39 -2.85 10.55
N GLY A 203 -20.69 -3.19 11.81
CA GLY A 203 -20.98 -2.29 12.95
C GLY A 203 -19.95 -1.19 13.30
N ALA A 204 -18.97 -0.94 12.43
CA ALA A 204 -18.05 0.19 12.45
C ALA A 204 -18.42 1.32 11.46
N ILE A 205 -19.46 1.18 10.61
CA ILE A 205 -19.87 2.22 9.65
C ILE A 205 -20.90 3.14 10.28
N ASP A 206 -20.53 4.41 10.45
CA ASP A 206 -21.44 5.43 11.01
C ASP A 206 -22.40 5.96 9.95
N MET A 207 -21.88 6.26 8.75
CA MET A 207 -22.66 6.82 7.65
C MET A 207 -22.12 6.36 6.30
N ARG A 208 -23.00 6.34 5.30
CA ARG A 208 -22.65 6.01 3.91
C ARG A 208 -23.50 6.76 2.92
N GLY A 209 -22.98 6.98 1.72
CA GLY A 209 -23.77 7.55 0.63
C GLY A 209 -22.89 8.14 -0.47
N PHE A 210 -23.53 8.52 -1.57
CA PHE A 210 -22.84 9.27 -2.61
C PHE A 210 -22.65 10.72 -2.20
N VAL A 211 -21.41 11.17 -2.22
CA VAL A 211 -21.04 12.54 -1.89
C VAL A 211 -20.14 13.07 -2.99
N ASP A 212 -20.48 14.25 -3.47
CA ASP A 212 -19.67 15.02 -4.36
C ASP A 212 -18.52 15.67 -3.57
N ARG A 213 -17.28 15.47 -4.01
CA ARG A 213 -16.08 16.00 -3.36
C ARG A 213 -15.27 16.86 -4.31
N LYS A 214 -14.83 18.01 -3.81
CA LYS A 214 -13.79 18.85 -4.41
C LYS A 214 -12.75 19.17 -3.35
N GLN A 215 -11.49 19.19 -3.73
CA GLN A 215 -10.39 19.57 -2.85
C GLN A 215 -9.85 20.92 -3.30
N ASP A 216 -9.72 21.88 -2.37
CA ASP A 216 -9.16 23.20 -2.67
C ASP A 216 -7.72 23.32 -2.17
N LEU A 217 -7.44 22.82 -0.96
CA LEU A 217 -6.09 22.73 -0.39
C LEU A 217 -5.69 21.28 -0.11
N GLN A 218 -4.44 20.96 -0.40
CA GLN A 218 -3.72 19.79 0.09
C GLN A 218 -3.07 20.12 1.44
N SER A 219 -2.60 19.09 2.14
CA SER A 219 -1.84 19.22 3.38
C SER A 219 -0.76 20.32 3.31
N GLY A 220 -0.64 21.08 4.40
CA GLY A 220 0.21 22.26 4.48
C GLY A 220 -0.36 23.50 3.77
N SER A 221 -1.69 23.60 3.61
CA SER A 221 -2.39 24.75 3.00
C SER A 221 -1.92 25.07 1.56
N LYS A 222 -1.42 24.07 0.84
CA LYS A 222 -0.99 24.23 -0.56
C LYS A 222 -2.18 24.01 -1.47
N ARG A 223 -2.30 24.77 -2.56
CA ARG A 223 -3.39 24.56 -3.54
C ARG A 223 -3.32 23.14 -4.09
N ALA A 224 -4.46 22.43 -4.08
CA ALA A 224 -4.52 21.08 -4.62
C ALA A 224 -4.27 21.07 -6.14
N THR A 225 -3.56 20.05 -6.63
CA THR A 225 -3.26 19.88 -8.07
C THR A 225 -4.49 19.50 -8.88
N ILE A 226 -5.44 18.79 -8.27
CA ILE A 226 -6.71 18.39 -8.87
C ILE A 226 -7.84 18.99 -8.03
N ARG A 227 -8.57 19.95 -8.63
CA ARG A 227 -9.66 20.70 -7.97
C ARG A 227 -11.01 20.55 -8.67
N SER A 228 -11.15 19.53 -9.50
CA SER A 228 -12.41 19.16 -10.14
C SER A 228 -13.30 18.42 -9.16
N TRP A 229 -14.61 18.63 -9.28
CA TRP A 229 -15.59 17.83 -8.57
C TRP A 229 -15.57 16.38 -9.04
N LYS A 230 -15.69 15.44 -8.10
CA LYS A 230 -15.93 14.02 -8.36
C LYS A 230 -16.96 13.49 -7.38
N ASN A 231 -17.87 12.67 -7.89
CA ASN A 231 -18.81 11.93 -7.08
C ASN A 231 -18.17 10.63 -6.60
N TYR A 232 -18.28 10.35 -5.30
CA TYR A 232 -17.77 9.16 -4.66
C TYR A 232 -18.82 8.51 -3.79
N TYR A 233 -18.89 7.18 -3.83
CA TYR A 233 -19.52 6.43 -2.75
C TYR A 233 -18.61 6.52 -1.51
N THR A 234 -19.09 7.21 -0.49
CA THR A 234 -18.31 7.59 0.69
C THR A 234 -18.78 6.79 1.89
N ILE A 235 -17.82 6.23 2.63
CA ILE A 235 -18.06 5.54 3.91
C ILE A 235 -17.41 6.37 5.02
N LEU A 236 -18.20 6.71 6.04
CA LEU A 236 -17.72 7.25 7.30
C LEU A 236 -17.63 6.11 8.32
N CYS A 237 -16.42 5.93 8.87
CA CYS A 237 -16.12 4.89 9.86
C CYS A 237 -15.23 5.49 10.94
N GLY A 238 -15.81 5.84 12.09
CA GLY A 238 -15.17 6.52 13.19
C GLY A 238 -14.58 7.88 12.76
N GLN A 239 -13.25 7.93 12.64
CA GLN A 239 -12.49 9.14 12.33
C GLN A 239 -12.00 9.20 10.88
N LEU A 240 -12.46 8.29 10.02
CA LEU A 240 -12.01 8.17 8.63
C LEU A 240 -13.18 8.27 7.65
N MET A 241 -12.99 9.07 6.61
CA MET A 241 -13.82 9.07 5.41
C MET A 241 -13.10 8.34 4.27
N CYS A 242 -13.72 7.29 3.75
CA CYS A 242 -13.20 6.45 2.69
C CYS A 242 -13.99 6.66 1.39
N PHE A 243 -13.30 6.70 0.24
CA PHE A 243 -13.91 7.07 -1.04
C PHE A 243 -13.79 5.94 -2.07
N PHE A 244 -14.94 5.49 -2.57
CA PHE A 244 -15.07 4.43 -3.56
C PHE A 244 -15.80 4.96 -4.79
N LYS A 245 -15.67 4.26 -5.92
CA LYS A 245 -16.39 4.63 -7.14
C LYS A 245 -17.90 4.37 -7.00
N ASP A 246 -18.24 3.23 -6.43
CA ASP A 246 -19.59 2.71 -6.23
C ASP A 246 -19.59 1.74 -5.03
N GLU A 247 -20.78 1.24 -4.68
CA GLU A 247 -20.94 0.30 -3.58
C GLU A 247 -20.23 -1.04 -3.85
N SER A 248 -20.19 -1.49 -5.10
CA SER A 248 -19.44 -2.70 -5.50
C SER A 248 -17.95 -2.55 -5.21
N SER A 249 -17.36 -1.39 -5.53
CA SER A 249 -15.97 -1.07 -5.24
C SER A 249 -15.68 -1.03 -3.74
N PHE A 250 -16.67 -0.67 -2.91
CA PHE A 250 -16.55 -0.77 -1.46
C PHE A 250 -16.43 -2.23 -1.00
N TYR A 251 -17.32 -3.11 -1.45
CA TYR A 251 -17.25 -4.55 -1.12
C TYR A 251 -15.98 -5.22 -1.65
N GLU A 252 -15.47 -4.78 -2.80
CA GLU A 252 -14.20 -5.26 -3.37
C GLU A 252 -12.97 -4.57 -2.75
N ASN A 253 -13.13 -3.63 -1.81
CA ASN A 253 -12.07 -2.85 -1.18
C ASN A 253 -11.17 -2.12 -2.20
N ILE A 254 -11.79 -1.53 -3.23
CA ILE A 254 -11.14 -0.79 -4.31
C ILE A 254 -11.35 0.70 -4.08
N ALA A 255 -10.46 1.31 -3.28
CA ALA A 255 -10.47 2.75 -3.06
C ALA A 255 -10.25 3.53 -4.37
N ALA A 256 -11.06 4.56 -4.59
CA ALA A 256 -10.99 5.47 -5.74
C ALA A 256 -10.18 6.74 -5.42
N ALA A 257 -9.98 7.03 -4.14
CA ALA A 257 -9.10 8.10 -3.67
C ALA A 257 -8.55 7.79 -2.26
N PRO A 258 -7.48 8.46 -1.81
CA PRO A 258 -6.99 8.34 -0.44
C PRO A 258 -8.07 8.70 0.58
N PRO A 259 -8.13 7.97 1.72
CA PRO A 259 -9.05 8.31 2.80
C PRO A 259 -8.66 9.64 3.45
N VAL A 260 -9.63 10.30 4.06
CA VAL A 260 -9.45 11.56 4.79
C VAL A 260 -9.66 11.29 6.28
N TYR A 261 -8.64 11.63 7.08
CA TYR A 261 -8.72 11.54 8.54
C TYR A 261 -9.34 12.84 9.08
N ILE A 262 -10.47 12.72 9.78
CA ILE A 262 -11.32 13.85 10.16
C ILE A 262 -11.25 14.19 11.66
N TYR A 263 -10.42 13.49 12.43
CA TYR A 263 -10.22 13.83 13.83
C TYR A 263 -9.66 15.26 13.95
N GLY A 264 -10.34 16.11 14.73
CA GLY A 264 -10.00 17.52 14.89
C GLY A 264 -10.25 18.38 13.64
N ALA A 265 -10.95 17.87 12.62
CA ALA A 265 -11.33 18.66 11.46
C ALA A 265 -12.46 19.65 11.82
N ARG A 266 -12.44 20.82 11.20
CA ARG A 266 -13.54 21.80 11.27
C ARG A 266 -14.49 21.55 10.10
N CYS A 267 -15.77 21.35 10.41
CA CYS A 267 -16.83 21.15 9.42
C CYS A 267 -17.81 22.32 9.52
N GLU A 268 -18.03 23.03 8.41
CA GLU A 268 -18.89 24.21 8.37
C GLU A 268 -19.86 24.12 7.18
N PRO A 269 -21.16 24.43 7.38
CA PRO A 269 -22.09 24.60 6.26
C PRO A 269 -21.55 25.63 5.28
N PHE A 270 -21.77 25.40 3.98
CA PHE A 270 -21.35 26.33 2.93
C PHE A 270 -22.51 26.68 1.99
N PRO A 271 -23.56 27.33 2.52
CA PRO A 271 -24.75 27.67 1.74
C PRO A 271 -24.47 28.68 0.62
N GLU A 272 -23.41 29.48 0.72
CA GLU A 272 -23.03 30.45 -0.32
C GLU A 272 -22.44 29.76 -1.57
N TYR A 273 -22.23 28.43 -1.54
CA TYR A 273 -21.78 27.69 -2.71
C TYR A 273 -22.92 27.50 -3.72
N VAL A 274 -23.20 28.54 -4.50
CA VAL A 274 -24.34 28.61 -5.44
C VAL A 274 -24.38 27.48 -6.48
N LYS A 275 -23.25 26.82 -6.76
CA LYS A 275 -23.20 25.75 -7.77
C LYS A 275 -23.82 24.43 -7.32
N ARG A 276 -23.92 24.16 -6.01
CA ARG A 276 -24.46 22.91 -5.46
C ARG A 276 -25.19 23.15 -4.14
N LYS A 277 -26.38 22.55 -4.01
CA LYS A 277 -27.14 22.54 -2.75
C LYS A 277 -26.44 21.65 -1.72
N HIS A 278 -26.77 21.86 -0.44
CA HIS A 278 -26.27 21.05 0.68
C HIS A 278 -24.74 20.92 0.72
N ALA A 279 -24.05 22.00 0.37
CA ALA A 279 -22.60 22.04 0.37
C ALA A 279 -22.07 22.36 1.77
N PHE A 280 -20.94 21.75 2.14
CA PHE A 280 -20.21 22.04 3.37
C PHE A 280 -18.71 21.98 3.14
N ARG A 281 -17.96 22.71 3.96
CA ARG A 281 -16.51 22.72 3.95
C ARG A 281 -15.97 21.86 5.09
N LEU A 282 -14.89 21.15 4.81
CA LEU A 282 -14.13 20.40 5.80
C LEU A 282 -12.67 20.82 5.74
N ALA A 283 -12.16 21.39 6.82
CA ALA A 283 -10.76 21.73 6.99
C ALA A 283 -10.12 20.77 7.99
N THR A 284 -9.16 19.96 7.53
CA THR A 284 -8.46 18.99 8.38
C THR A 284 -7.32 19.66 9.16
N GLN A 285 -6.87 19.00 10.24
CA GLN A 285 -5.79 19.50 11.11
C GLN A 285 -4.44 19.71 10.41
N ASP A 286 -4.20 18.99 9.31
CA ASP A 286 -3.01 19.15 8.46
C ASP A 286 -3.14 20.33 7.45
N GLY A 287 -4.24 21.08 7.52
CA GLY A 287 -4.50 22.24 6.67
C GLY A 287 -4.98 21.90 5.26
N ALA A 288 -5.43 20.67 4.99
CA ALA A 288 -6.14 20.37 3.76
C ALA A 288 -7.59 20.85 3.85
N GLU A 289 -8.15 21.29 2.71
CA GLU A 289 -9.50 21.82 2.63
C GLU A 289 -10.28 21.12 1.52
N TYR A 290 -11.46 20.64 1.89
CA TYR A 290 -12.39 19.95 1.03
C TYR A 290 -13.74 20.68 1.04
N ILE A 291 -14.40 20.66 -0.10
CA ILE A 291 -15.81 21.00 -0.22
C ILE A 291 -16.55 19.72 -0.60
N PHE A 292 -17.58 19.41 0.18
CA PHE A 292 -18.48 18.32 -0.08
C PHE A 292 -19.86 18.85 -0.43
N ALA A 293 -20.61 18.09 -1.21
CA ALA A 293 -22.02 18.34 -1.49
C ALA A 293 -22.77 17.01 -1.52
N CYS A 294 -23.93 16.97 -0.88
CA CYS A 294 -24.83 15.83 -0.94
C CYS A 294 -25.94 16.10 -1.96
N SER A 295 -26.47 15.03 -2.56
CA SER A 295 -27.76 15.12 -3.26
C SER A 295 -28.89 15.33 -2.25
N ASP A 296 -29.92 16.06 -2.68
CA ASP A 296 -31.18 16.27 -1.95
C ASP A 296 -31.98 14.96 -1.87
#